data_AF-A0A519RVP5-F1
#
_entry.id   AF-A0A519RVP5-F1
#
_cell.length_a   1.000
_cell.length_b   1.000
_cell.length_c   1.000
_cell.angle_alpha   90.00
_cell.angle_beta   90.00
_cell.angle_gamma   90.00
#
_symmetry.space_group_name_H-M   'P 1'
#
loop_
_entity.id
_entity.type
_entity.pdbx_description
1 polymer ?
#
loop_
_entity_poly.entity_id
_entity_poly.type
_entity_poly.pdbx_seq_one_letter_code
_entity_poly.pdbx_strand_id
1 'polypeptide(L)'
;MVFSLFEDYSKKYSLEQLKAKYPKSINKATLENILIELRNIGLVKKIDNSDTYRIAEPEIETSEAGLKKYMQEKFKNYSPYLKLSKLENKRVTADDVVQVLKDVFKGIGFKEKTWIAYSNVLIGWFKFAELKLRPIVRVRQRGRSSEVIDEDVFLRISFGEAITSISEIISKKTKLKGKIKRDLYLLDLLDTSGNPTSLAIEVNSLASQIEKKERLLQKALRFKKMQIAKETVDAYSALSAKELIKKLPKDYFGNQKDSSKIIYASSLKTWFNTMRQRAVSDKNDIILFSSLPSLISAMLELRKGNKVSKHAVRDMKILNLLDEKNNFTSLAYDLLGKDINDLKMEVKELALNLPKYKLLNDLVSSRPKLKLKQLHGLLPTTFFNNPNIQTQRNYLSLMSSWVITSKHRPQATTGLLFNS
;
A
#
# COMPACT_ATOMS: atom_id res chain seq x y z
N MET A 1 15.51 -7.45 -32.20
CA MET A 1 16.70 -6.77 -31.62
C MET A 1 17.62 -6.37 -32.78
N VAL A 2 18.47 -5.34 -32.67
CA VAL A 2 19.39 -4.94 -33.77
C VAL A 2 20.33 -6.08 -34.18
N PHE A 3 20.77 -6.90 -33.24
CA PHE A 3 21.62 -8.06 -33.52
C PHE A 3 20.94 -9.09 -34.45
N SER A 4 19.63 -9.27 -34.34
CA SER A 4 18.86 -10.18 -35.18
C SER A 4 18.70 -9.71 -36.64
N LEU A 5 19.21 -8.53 -36.99
CA LEU A 5 19.24 -8.05 -38.38
C LEU A 5 20.37 -8.68 -39.19
N PHE A 6 21.38 -9.22 -38.51
CA PHE A 6 22.44 -9.99 -39.13
C PHE A 6 21.91 -11.40 -39.43
N GLU A 7 22.14 -11.89 -40.64
CA GLU A 7 21.67 -13.22 -41.04
C GLU A 7 22.71 -14.29 -40.72
N ASP A 8 23.95 -14.10 -41.19
CA ASP A 8 25.05 -15.05 -41.01
C ASP A 8 26.42 -14.36 -40.96
N TYR A 9 27.47 -15.12 -40.66
CA TYR A 9 28.85 -14.64 -40.52
C TYR A 9 29.47 -14.11 -41.83
N SER A 10 29.05 -14.65 -42.97
CA SER A 10 29.58 -14.30 -44.29
C SER A 10 29.06 -12.94 -44.76
N LYS A 11 27.87 -12.55 -44.29
CA LYS A 11 27.22 -11.31 -44.70
C LYS A 11 27.73 -10.09 -43.96
N LYS A 12 27.82 -9.01 -44.72
CA LYS A 12 28.32 -7.71 -44.30
C LYS A 12 27.20 -6.70 -44.52
N TYR A 13 26.97 -5.83 -43.54
CA TYR A 13 25.93 -4.82 -43.63
C TYR A 13 26.49 -3.44 -43.33
N SER A 14 26.22 -2.49 -44.20
CA SER A 14 26.42 -1.08 -43.90
C SER A 14 25.39 -0.60 -42.88
N LEU A 15 25.70 0.52 -42.25
CA LEU A 15 24.76 1.14 -41.31
C LEU A 15 23.40 1.47 -41.95
N GLU A 16 23.39 1.96 -43.19
CA GLU A 16 22.16 2.28 -43.92
C GLU A 16 21.35 1.01 -44.24
N GLN A 17 22.02 -0.10 -44.57
CA GLN A 17 21.35 -1.39 -44.78
C GLN A 17 20.70 -1.93 -43.50
N LEU A 18 21.40 -1.83 -42.36
CA LEU A 18 20.83 -2.22 -41.06
C LEU A 18 19.66 -1.33 -40.65
N LYS A 19 19.76 -0.02 -40.91
CA LYS A 19 18.68 0.94 -40.65
C LYS A 19 17.46 0.64 -41.50
N ALA A 20 17.63 0.33 -42.78
CA ALA A 20 16.53 -0.03 -43.69
C ALA A 20 15.84 -1.34 -43.29
N LYS A 21 16.61 -2.32 -42.77
CA LYS A 21 16.07 -3.59 -42.27
C LYS A 21 15.36 -3.49 -40.92
N TYR A 22 15.61 -2.44 -40.13
CA TYR A 22 15.01 -2.32 -38.82
C TYR A 22 13.54 -1.89 -38.95
N PRO A 23 12.56 -2.64 -38.40
CA PRO A 23 11.13 -2.43 -38.64
C PRO A 23 10.56 -1.15 -38.02
N LYS A 24 11.38 -0.35 -37.33
CA LYS A 24 11.01 0.91 -36.69
C LYS A 24 11.95 2.01 -37.14
N SER A 25 11.49 3.25 -37.20
CA SER A 25 12.37 4.40 -37.45
C SER A 25 13.38 4.54 -36.30
N ILE A 26 14.60 4.05 -36.52
CA ILE A 26 15.72 4.22 -35.61
C ILE A 26 16.63 5.34 -36.14
N ASN A 27 17.01 6.26 -35.25
CA ASN A 27 18.01 7.28 -35.58
C ASN A 27 19.37 6.60 -35.82
N LYS A 28 20.10 7.07 -36.84
CA LYS A 28 21.46 6.66 -37.19
C LYS A 28 22.38 6.63 -35.96
N ALA A 29 22.41 7.69 -35.16
CA ALA A 29 23.23 7.77 -33.95
C ALA A 29 22.87 6.69 -32.90
N THR A 30 21.58 6.36 -32.76
CA THR A 30 21.13 5.31 -31.85
C THR A 30 21.56 3.93 -32.35
N LEU A 31 21.47 3.68 -33.66
CA LEU A 31 21.92 2.44 -34.27
C LEU A 31 23.43 2.25 -34.13
N GLU A 32 24.21 3.31 -34.37
CA GLU A 32 25.67 3.31 -34.16
C GLU A 32 26.04 2.98 -32.71
N ASN A 33 25.38 3.61 -31.73
CA ASN A 33 25.61 3.31 -30.32
C ASN A 33 25.33 1.84 -29.99
N ILE A 34 24.25 1.27 -30.53
CA ILE A 34 23.94 -0.15 -30.34
C ILE A 34 25.02 -1.03 -30.98
N LEU A 35 25.51 -0.69 -32.17
CA LEU A 35 26.58 -1.45 -32.84
C LEU A 35 27.92 -1.35 -32.12
N ILE A 36 28.23 -0.21 -31.51
CA ILE A 36 29.39 -0.06 -30.62
C ILE A 36 29.27 -1.00 -29.44
N GLU A 37 28.11 -1.05 -28.78
CA GLU A 37 27.88 -1.97 -27.66
C GLU A 37 28.01 -3.43 -28.09
N LEU A 38 27.39 -3.83 -29.22
CA LEU A 38 27.51 -5.17 -29.77
C LEU A 38 28.97 -5.54 -30.11
N ARG A 39 29.77 -4.55 -30.53
CA ARG A 39 31.20 -4.75 -30.81
C ARG A 39 32.01 -4.90 -29.54
N ASN A 40 31.73 -4.10 -28.53
CA ASN A 40 32.41 -4.16 -27.23
C ASN A 40 32.20 -5.51 -26.54
N ILE A 41 31.04 -6.16 -26.75
CA ILE A 41 30.76 -7.51 -26.24
C ILE A 41 31.17 -8.63 -27.20
N GLY A 42 31.77 -8.29 -28.34
CA GLY A 42 32.36 -9.25 -29.29
C GLY A 42 31.35 -9.98 -30.19
N LEU A 43 30.11 -9.49 -30.32
CA LEU A 43 29.10 -10.11 -31.19
C LEU A 43 29.25 -9.70 -32.65
N VAL A 44 29.64 -8.45 -32.89
CA VAL A 44 29.87 -7.90 -34.22
C VAL A 44 31.24 -7.27 -34.31
N LYS A 45 31.79 -7.18 -35.52
CA LYS A 45 33.01 -6.44 -35.79
C LYS A 45 32.81 -5.49 -36.96
N LYS A 46 33.43 -4.32 -36.84
CA LYS A 46 33.56 -3.35 -37.92
C LYS A 46 34.68 -3.84 -38.85
N ILE A 47 34.46 -3.80 -40.16
CA ILE A 47 35.44 -4.23 -41.14
C ILE A 47 36.26 -3.00 -41.55
N ASP A 48 37.52 -2.98 -41.15
CA ASP A 48 38.47 -1.88 -41.42
C ASP A 48 37.90 -0.49 -41.04
N ASN A 49 38.40 0.58 -41.66
CA ASN A 49 37.86 1.94 -41.53
C ASN A 49 36.51 2.13 -42.26
N SER A 50 35.80 1.07 -42.65
CA SER A 50 34.51 1.15 -43.37
C SER A 50 33.32 1.11 -42.43
N ASP A 51 32.20 1.77 -42.77
CA ASP A 51 30.93 1.71 -42.01
C ASP A 51 30.15 0.39 -42.18
N THR A 52 30.90 -0.71 -42.33
CA THR A 52 30.37 -2.05 -42.57
C THR A 52 30.63 -2.93 -41.36
N TYR A 53 29.60 -3.69 -40.99
CA TYR A 53 29.59 -4.57 -39.82
C TYR A 53 29.30 -6.01 -40.25
N ARG A 54 29.88 -6.97 -39.54
CA ARG A 54 29.55 -8.40 -39.66
C ARG A 54 29.59 -9.08 -38.29
N ILE A 55 29.08 -10.29 -38.21
CA ILE A 55 29.24 -11.14 -37.02
C ILE A 55 30.73 -11.39 -36.77
N ALA A 56 31.13 -11.37 -35.50
CA ALA A 56 32.53 -11.46 -35.12
C ALA A 56 33.16 -12.83 -35.39
N GLU A 57 32.42 -13.91 -35.14
CA GLU A 57 32.87 -15.30 -35.18
C GLU A 57 31.82 -16.21 -35.88
N PRO A 58 32.23 -17.25 -36.63
CA PRO A 58 31.30 -18.15 -37.34
C PRO A 58 30.30 -18.89 -36.44
N GLU A 59 30.69 -19.16 -35.19
CA GLU A 59 29.92 -19.94 -34.22
C GLU A 59 28.81 -19.14 -33.55
N ILE A 60 28.76 -17.82 -33.79
CA ILE A 60 27.76 -16.92 -33.21
C ILE A 60 26.46 -17.03 -34.02
N GLU A 61 25.45 -17.62 -33.39
CA GLU A 61 24.10 -17.72 -33.93
C GLU A 61 23.29 -16.44 -33.64
N THR A 62 22.61 -15.92 -34.67
CA THR A 62 21.87 -14.63 -34.64
C THR A 62 20.47 -14.72 -34.03
N SER A 63 20.02 -15.94 -33.72
CA SER A 63 18.77 -16.20 -33.02
C SER A 63 18.83 -15.71 -31.56
N GLU A 64 17.67 -15.51 -30.94
CA GLU A 64 17.60 -15.16 -29.52
C GLU A 64 18.22 -16.25 -28.63
N ALA A 65 17.99 -17.53 -28.97
CA ALA A 65 18.57 -18.67 -28.26
C ALA A 65 20.10 -18.72 -28.42
N GLY A 66 20.59 -18.46 -29.63
CA GLY A 66 22.01 -18.35 -29.94
C GLY A 66 22.70 -17.24 -29.15
N LEU A 67 22.12 -16.05 -29.15
CA LEU A 67 22.60 -14.91 -28.37
C LEU A 67 22.63 -15.22 -26.86
N LYS A 68 21.60 -15.89 -26.36
CA LYS A 68 21.53 -16.31 -24.95
C LYS A 68 22.67 -17.24 -24.59
N LYS A 69 22.91 -18.27 -25.41
CA LYS A 69 24.01 -19.24 -25.23
C LYS A 69 25.37 -18.54 -25.27
N TYR A 70 25.58 -17.63 -26.22
CA TYR A 70 26.80 -16.83 -26.31
C TYR A 70 27.04 -16.02 -25.04
N MET A 71 26.01 -15.32 -24.55
CA MET A 71 26.11 -14.54 -23.31
C MET A 71 26.40 -15.44 -22.10
N GLN A 72 25.78 -16.62 -22.02
CA GLN A 72 26.07 -17.59 -20.97
C GLN A 72 27.55 -17.99 -20.95
N GLU A 73 28.12 -18.29 -22.12
CA GLU A 73 29.53 -18.67 -22.27
C GLU A 73 30.48 -17.52 -21.89
N LYS A 74 30.21 -16.30 -22.38
CA LYS A 74 31.01 -15.12 -22.00
C LYS A 74 30.98 -14.86 -20.50
N PHE A 75 29.83 -15.04 -19.85
CA PHE A 75 29.70 -14.79 -18.42
C PHE A 75 30.35 -15.86 -17.53
N LYS A 76 30.60 -17.08 -18.02
CA LYS A 76 31.30 -18.13 -17.25
C LYS A 76 32.64 -17.65 -16.70
N ASN A 77 33.36 -16.83 -17.46
CA ASN A 77 34.68 -16.31 -17.08
C ASN A 77 34.65 -14.84 -16.64
N TYR A 78 33.46 -14.24 -16.51
CA TYR A 78 33.34 -12.83 -16.18
C TYR A 78 33.52 -12.60 -14.67
N SER A 79 34.54 -11.83 -14.27
CA SER A 79 34.94 -11.68 -12.86
C SER A 79 33.81 -11.22 -11.92
N PRO A 80 32.95 -10.24 -12.29
CA PRO A 80 31.79 -9.90 -11.46
C PRO A 80 30.82 -11.07 -11.26
N TYR A 81 30.56 -11.85 -12.30
CA TYR A 81 29.69 -13.02 -12.20
C TYR A 81 30.28 -14.09 -11.26
N LEU A 82 31.56 -14.39 -11.41
CA LEU A 82 32.28 -15.35 -10.57
C LEU A 82 32.36 -14.94 -9.11
N LYS A 83 32.50 -13.64 -8.81
CA LYS A 83 32.47 -13.16 -7.42
C LYS A 83 31.07 -13.23 -6.83
N LEU A 84 30.04 -12.87 -7.60
CA LEU A 84 28.64 -12.93 -7.15
C LEU A 84 28.18 -14.37 -6.88
N SER A 85 28.62 -15.35 -7.70
CA SER A 85 28.26 -16.75 -7.52
C SER A 85 28.87 -17.38 -6.26
N LYS A 86 29.99 -16.84 -5.79
CA LYS A 86 30.72 -17.27 -4.58
C LYS A 86 30.23 -16.64 -3.28
N LEU A 87 29.32 -15.67 -3.33
CA LEU A 87 28.79 -15.06 -2.10
C LEU A 87 28.02 -16.11 -1.27
N GLU A 88 28.36 -16.20 0.02
CA GLU A 88 27.71 -17.14 0.96
C GLU A 88 26.24 -16.81 1.23
N ASN A 89 25.82 -15.57 0.93
CA ASN A 89 24.47 -15.07 1.13
C ASN A 89 23.42 -15.93 0.40
N LYS A 90 22.27 -16.18 1.06
CA LYS A 90 21.14 -16.92 0.47
C LYS A 90 20.56 -16.22 -0.77
N ARG A 91 20.81 -14.92 -0.95
CA ARG A 91 20.31 -14.06 -2.04
C ARG A 91 21.33 -12.99 -2.40
N VAL A 92 21.34 -12.56 -3.65
CA VAL A 92 22.20 -11.46 -4.15
C VAL A 92 21.35 -10.21 -4.31
N THR A 93 21.74 -9.08 -3.75
CA THR A 93 21.01 -7.80 -3.89
C THR A 93 21.64 -6.91 -4.95
N ALA A 94 20.91 -5.88 -5.41
CA ALA A 94 21.48 -4.87 -6.31
C ALA A 94 22.70 -4.13 -5.69
N ASP A 95 22.69 -3.93 -4.37
CA ASP A 95 23.82 -3.34 -3.64
C ASP A 95 25.04 -4.27 -3.66
N ASP A 96 24.83 -5.59 -3.55
CA ASP A 96 25.91 -6.57 -3.68
C ASP A 96 26.56 -6.52 -5.07
N VAL A 97 25.75 -6.37 -6.13
CA VAL A 97 26.28 -6.18 -7.49
C VAL A 97 27.08 -4.89 -7.60
N VAL A 98 26.60 -3.78 -7.02
CA VAL A 98 27.36 -2.51 -6.98
C VAL A 98 28.69 -2.68 -6.26
N GLN A 99 28.69 -3.36 -5.11
CA GLN A 99 29.91 -3.56 -4.34
C GLN A 99 30.91 -4.47 -5.06
N VAL A 100 30.44 -5.55 -5.69
CA VAL A 100 31.28 -6.41 -6.53
C VAL A 100 31.84 -5.64 -7.72
N LEU A 101 31.04 -4.79 -8.38
CA LEU A 101 31.54 -3.95 -9.48
C LEU A 101 32.63 -3.00 -9.01
N LYS A 102 32.44 -2.31 -7.88
CA LYS A 102 33.47 -1.44 -7.28
C LYS A 102 34.73 -2.21 -6.90
N ASP A 103 34.58 -3.44 -6.42
CA ASP A 103 35.70 -4.29 -5.99
C ASP A 103 36.46 -4.92 -7.17
N VAL A 104 35.78 -5.24 -8.28
CA VAL A 104 36.42 -5.74 -9.51
C VAL A 104 37.10 -4.61 -10.26
N PHE A 105 36.46 -3.45 -10.36
CA PHE A 105 36.94 -2.29 -11.11
C PHE A 105 37.53 -1.20 -10.20
N LYS A 106 38.35 -1.63 -9.23
CA LYS A 106 39.04 -0.72 -8.30
C LYS A 106 39.88 0.30 -9.07
N GLY A 107 39.93 1.52 -8.55
CA GLY A 107 40.67 2.63 -9.15
C GLY A 107 39.87 3.49 -10.13
N ILE A 108 38.64 3.08 -10.50
CA ILE A 108 37.78 3.90 -11.35
C ILE A 108 36.90 4.82 -10.49
N GLY A 109 37.16 6.12 -10.55
CA GLY A 109 36.47 7.16 -9.76
C GLY A 109 35.06 7.52 -10.24
N PHE A 110 34.21 6.54 -10.55
CA PHE A 110 32.83 6.82 -10.98
C PHE A 110 31.96 7.32 -9.82
N LYS A 111 31.02 8.21 -10.14
CA LYS A 111 29.96 8.66 -9.21
C LYS A 111 29.01 7.49 -8.88
N GLU A 112 28.43 7.50 -7.68
CA GLU A 112 27.54 6.42 -7.20
C GLU A 112 26.40 6.09 -8.17
N LYS A 113 25.79 7.11 -8.79
CA LYS A 113 24.70 6.92 -9.78
C LYS A 113 25.13 6.05 -10.97
N THR A 114 26.40 6.15 -11.36
CA THR A 114 26.96 5.45 -12.52
C THR A 114 27.17 3.97 -12.18
N TRP A 115 27.66 3.67 -10.97
CA TRP A 115 27.73 2.30 -10.48
C TRP A 115 26.36 1.62 -10.42
N ILE A 116 25.34 2.34 -9.96
CA ILE A 116 23.96 1.86 -9.96
C ILE A 116 23.46 1.63 -11.39
N ALA A 117 23.78 2.51 -12.35
CA ALA A 117 23.38 2.29 -13.74
C ALA A 117 24.01 1.01 -14.30
N TYR A 118 25.32 0.83 -14.12
CA TYR A 118 26.02 -0.37 -14.59
C TYR A 118 25.58 -1.65 -13.90
N SER A 119 25.27 -1.62 -12.60
CA SER A 119 24.74 -2.80 -11.91
C SER A 119 23.39 -3.23 -12.49
N ASN A 120 22.51 -2.29 -12.83
CA ASN A 120 21.22 -2.60 -13.43
C ASN A 120 21.34 -3.17 -14.84
N VAL A 121 22.25 -2.63 -15.66
CA VAL A 121 22.56 -3.18 -16.98
C VAL A 121 23.07 -4.61 -16.85
N LEU A 122 24.02 -4.85 -15.94
CA LEU A 122 24.59 -6.18 -15.72
C LEU A 122 23.55 -7.20 -15.23
N ILE A 123 22.69 -6.81 -14.29
CA ILE A 123 21.57 -7.65 -13.84
C ILE A 123 20.63 -7.97 -15.01
N GLY A 124 20.38 -7.00 -15.89
CA GLY A 124 19.61 -7.21 -17.12
C GLY A 124 20.21 -8.31 -17.98
N TRP A 125 21.51 -8.26 -18.23
CA TRP A 125 22.23 -9.29 -18.98
C TRP A 125 22.20 -10.66 -18.32
N PHE A 126 22.37 -10.75 -17.00
CA PHE A 126 22.30 -12.02 -16.29
C PHE A 126 20.92 -12.67 -16.39
N LYS A 127 19.85 -11.86 -16.32
CA LYS A 127 18.47 -12.34 -16.50
C LYS A 127 18.22 -12.80 -17.92
N PHE A 128 18.60 -11.98 -18.90
CA PHE A 128 18.46 -12.33 -20.32
C PHE A 128 19.17 -13.66 -20.64
N ALA A 129 20.40 -13.82 -20.15
CA ALA A 129 21.18 -15.04 -20.31
C ALA A 129 20.71 -16.23 -19.46
N GLU A 130 19.67 -16.08 -18.62
CA GLU A 130 19.20 -17.11 -17.66
C GLU A 130 20.32 -17.75 -16.84
N LEU A 131 21.30 -16.94 -16.43
CA LEU A 131 22.37 -17.46 -15.59
C LEU A 131 21.82 -17.87 -14.24
N LYS A 132 22.22 -19.06 -13.78
CA LYS A 132 21.91 -19.57 -12.44
C LYS A 132 22.67 -18.75 -11.39
N LEU A 133 22.14 -17.60 -11.03
CA LEU A 133 22.52 -16.86 -9.81
C LEU A 133 21.48 -17.15 -8.74
N ARG A 134 21.92 -17.19 -7.48
CA ARG A 134 20.99 -17.14 -6.34
C ARG A 134 20.07 -15.94 -6.55
N PRO A 135 18.76 -16.04 -6.23
CA PRO A 135 17.76 -15.07 -6.67
C PRO A 135 18.21 -13.63 -6.40
N ILE A 136 18.35 -12.85 -7.47
CA ILE A 136 18.78 -11.46 -7.39
C ILE A 136 17.59 -10.61 -6.95
N VAL A 137 17.62 -10.11 -5.70
CA VAL A 137 16.63 -9.18 -5.15
C VAL A 137 16.90 -7.79 -5.72
N ARG A 138 16.02 -7.32 -6.61
CA ARG A 138 16.12 -5.96 -7.16
C ARG A 138 15.63 -4.94 -6.13
N VAL A 139 16.53 -4.08 -5.65
CA VAL A 139 16.12 -2.83 -4.99
C VAL A 139 16.29 -1.66 -5.97
N ARG A 140 15.14 -1.19 -6.50
CA ARG A 140 14.88 0.07 -7.23
C ARG A 140 15.71 0.40 -8.49
N GLN A 141 14.98 0.61 -9.60
CA GLN A 141 15.18 1.80 -10.42
C GLN A 141 13.89 2.59 -10.61
N ARG A 142 14.01 3.92 -10.52
CA ARG A 142 13.07 4.88 -11.10
C ARG A 142 13.22 4.79 -12.62
N GLY A 143 12.16 4.36 -13.31
CA GLY A 143 11.96 4.61 -14.74
C GLY A 143 12.22 3.42 -15.67
N ARG A 144 11.13 3.01 -16.32
CA ARG A 144 10.99 2.38 -17.66
C ARG A 144 11.95 1.23 -18.01
N SER A 145 11.57 0.01 -17.65
CA SER A 145 11.32 -1.09 -18.61
C SER A 145 10.94 -2.39 -17.86
N SER A 146 9.89 -3.03 -18.37
CA SER A 146 9.39 -4.40 -18.11
C SER A 146 9.54 -4.99 -16.70
N GLU A 147 8.38 -5.06 -16.05
CA GLU A 147 8.13 -5.64 -14.74
C GLU A 147 8.33 -7.16 -14.74
N VAL A 148 9.38 -7.62 -14.07
CA VAL A 148 9.23 -8.83 -13.25
C VAL A 148 8.76 -8.31 -11.90
N ILE A 149 7.50 -8.58 -11.59
CA ILE A 149 6.91 -8.32 -10.29
C ILE A 149 7.65 -9.23 -9.31
N ASP A 150 8.59 -8.66 -8.55
CA ASP A 150 9.25 -9.36 -7.46
C ASP A 150 8.20 -9.65 -6.39
N GLU A 151 7.94 -10.92 -6.08
CA GLU A 151 6.97 -11.33 -5.06
C GLU A 151 7.40 -10.91 -3.65
N ASP A 152 8.68 -10.56 -3.45
CA ASP A 152 9.26 -10.12 -2.19
C ASP A 152 9.25 -8.60 -1.99
N VAL A 153 8.16 -7.95 -2.41
CA VAL A 153 7.97 -6.50 -2.31
C VAL A 153 6.89 -6.09 -1.33
N PHE A 154 7.00 -4.87 -0.80
CA PHE A 154 5.93 -4.22 -0.06
C PHE A 154 5.54 -2.90 -0.73
N LEU A 155 4.31 -2.46 -0.44
CA LEU A 155 3.77 -1.18 -0.88
C LEU A 155 4.31 -0.05 0.01
N ARG A 156 4.87 0.97 -0.63
CA ARG A 156 5.51 2.12 0.03
C ARG A 156 4.55 3.29 0.22
N ILE A 157 3.52 3.38 -0.60
CA ILE A 157 2.42 4.33 -0.44
C ILE A 157 1.44 3.84 0.63
N SER A 158 0.76 4.78 1.26
CA SER A 158 -0.39 4.49 2.10
C SER A 158 -1.61 4.08 1.26
N PHE A 159 -2.59 3.43 1.89
CA PHE A 159 -3.87 3.11 1.25
C PHE A 159 -4.57 4.37 0.74
N GLY A 160 -4.59 5.45 1.54
CA GLY A 160 -5.18 6.72 1.14
C GLY A 160 -4.50 7.33 -0.09
N GLU A 161 -3.16 7.32 -0.13
CA GLU A 161 -2.42 7.75 -1.32
C GLU A 161 -2.79 6.91 -2.56
N ALA A 162 -3.01 5.60 -2.41
CA ALA A 162 -3.43 4.75 -3.53
C ALA A 162 -4.80 5.18 -4.08
N ILE A 163 -5.80 5.37 -3.21
CA ILE A 163 -7.15 5.79 -3.60
C ILE A 163 -7.15 7.15 -4.28
N THR A 164 -6.47 8.15 -3.70
CA THR A 164 -6.36 9.48 -4.32
C THR A 164 -5.71 9.39 -5.69
N SER A 165 -4.66 8.57 -5.81
CA SER A 165 -3.94 8.41 -7.09
C SER A 165 -4.79 7.75 -8.16
N ILE A 166 -5.69 6.81 -7.81
CA ILE A 166 -6.63 6.19 -8.76
C ILE A 166 -7.54 7.25 -9.40
N SER A 167 -8.13 8.13 -8.59
CA SER A 167 -8.98 9.21 -9.12
C SER A 167 -8.19 10.21 -9.97
N GLU A 168 -6.94 10.50 -9.61
CA GLU A 168 -6.04 11.37 -10.37
C GLU A 168 -5.68 10.80 -11.75
N ILE A 169 -5.36 9.50 -11.85
CA ILE A 169 -5.01 8.88 -13.14
C ILE A 169 -6.22 8.78 -14.08
N ILE A 170 -7.42 8.50 -13.54
CA ILE A 170 -8.65 8.42 -14.33
C ILE A 170 -9.00 9.79 -14.90
N SER A 171 -8.83 10.85 -14.10
CA SER A 171 -9.09 12.22 -14.54
C SER A 171 -7.96 12.84 -15.38
N LYS A 172 -6.86 12.11 -15.62
CA LYS A 172 -5.66 12.58 -16.35
C LYS A 172 -5.07 13.89 -15.81
N LYS A 173 -5.30 14.21 -14.53
CA LYS A 173 -5.01 15.54 -13.96
C LYS A 173 -3.54 15.75 -13.54
N THR A 174 -2.75 14.69 -13.33
CA THR A 174 -1.41 14.85 -12.71
C THR A 174 -0.35 13.87 -13.20
N LYS A 175 0.90 14.34 -13.21
CA LYS A 175 2.09 13.49 -13.32
C LYS A 175 2.36 12.81 -11.99
N LEU A 176 2.24 11.47 -11.95
CA LEU A 176 2.50 10.69 -10.75
C LEU A 176 3.97 10.70 -10.31
N LYS A 177 4.20 10.83 -9.00
CA LYS A 177 5.53 10.66 -8.40
C LYS A 177 6.00 9.21 -8.54
N GLY A 178 7.32 9.00 -8.69
CA GLY A 178 7.89 7.68 -8.98
C GLY A 178 7.57 6.57 -7.96
N LYS A 179 7.40 6.89 -6.66
CA LYS A 179 7.00 5.89 -5.64
C LYS A 179 5.56 5.41 -5.84
N ILE A 180 4.66 6.34 -6.22
CA ILE A 180 3.24 6.09 -6.43
C ILE A 180 3.08 5.26 -7.70
N LYS A 181 3.71 5.71 -8.79
CA LYS A 181 3.66 5.01 -10.08
C LYS A 181 4.09 3.54 -9.96
N ARG A 182 5.19 3.25 -9.23
CA ARG A 182 5.63 1.88 -8.95
C ARG A 182 4.54 1.07 -8.26
N ASP A 183 3.97 1.59 -7.19
CA ASP A 183 3.04 0.81 -6.37
C ASP A 183 1.69 0.63 -7.08
N LEU A 184 1.27 1.55 -7.94
CA LEU A 184 0.10 1.38 -8.80
C LEU A 184 0.32 0.28 -9.86
N TYR A 185 1.52 0.20 -10.45
CA TYR A 185 1.88 -0.93 -11.30
C TYR A 185 1.85 -2.26 -10.54
N LEU A 186 2.45 -2.29 -9.35
CA LEU A 186 2.39 -3.47 -8.48
C LEU A 186 0.97 -3.84 -8.07
N LEU A 187 0.00 -2.95 -8.14
CA LEU A 187 -1.39 -3.26 -7.83
C LEU A 187 -2.22 -3.56 -9.07
N ASP A 188 -1.61 -3.59 -10.26
CA ASP A 188 -2.33 -3.78 -11.53
C ASP A 188 -3.37 -2.68 -11.78
N LEU A 189 -3.06 -1.45 -11.33
CA LEU A 189 -3.88 -0.24 -11.50
C LEU A 189 -3.42 0.62 -12.67
N LEU A 190 -2.24 0.32 -13.23
CA LEU A 190 -1.70 0.94 -14.43
C LEU A 190 -1.24 -0.14 -15.41
N ASP A 191 -1.54 0.02 -16.69
CA ASP A 191 -1.06 -0.83 -17.78
C ASP A 191 0.39 -0.48 -18.17
N THR A 192 1.06 -1.30 -18.98
CA THR A 192 2.46 -1.04 -19.39
C THR A 192 2.69 0.32 -20.05
N SER A 193 1.65 0.93 -20.60
CA SER A 193 1.67 2.28 -21.21
C SER A 193 1.49 3.41 -20.19
N GLY A 194 1.08 3.09 -18.96
CA GLY A 194 0.81 4.02 -17.88
C GLY A 194 -0.62 4.56 -17.86
N ASN A 195 -1.56 3.87 -18.50
CA ASN A 195 -2.99 4.19 -18.45
C ASN A 195 -3.69 3.40 -17.33
N PRO A 196 -4.83 3.88 -16.80
CA PRO A 196 -5.64 3.13 -15.84
C PRO A 196 -6.12 1.80 -16.42
N THR A 197 -6.04 0.72 -15.64
CA THR A 197 -6.57 -0.60 -15.99
C THR A 197 -8.08 -0.69 -15.71
N SER A 198 -8.71 -1.79 -16.15
CA SER A 198 -10.11 -2.11 -15.77
C SER A 198 -10.28 -2.20 -14.26
N LEU A 199 -9.31 -2.74 -13.54
CA LEU A 199 -9.30 -2.79 -12.08
C LEU A 199 -9.30 -1.39 -11.45
N ALA A 200 -8.54 -0.44 -12.01
CA ALA A 200 -8.54 0.93 -11.51
C ALA A 200 -9.91 1.60 -11.66
N ILE A 201 -10.60 1.35 -12.78
CA ILE A 201 -11.95 1.85 -13.05
C ILE A 201 -12.96 1.21 -12.08
N GLU A 202 -12.90 -0.11 -11.94
CA GLU A 202 -13.72 -0.90 -11.00
C GLU A 202 -13.60 -0.34 -9.58
N VAL A 203 -12.38 -0.26 -9.06
CA VAL A 203 -12.11 0.24 -7.70
C VAL A 203 -12.56 1.69 -7.52
N ASN A 204 -12.44 2.53 -8.55
CA ASN A 204 -12.92 3.91 -8.46
C ASN A 204 -14.46 4.00 -8.38
N SER A 205 -15.17 3.11 -9.08
CA SER A 205 -16.64 3.05 -9.10
C SER A 205 -17.28 2.51 -7.82
N LEU A 206 -16.54 1.78 -6.98
CA LEU A 206 -17.06 1.30 -5.70
C LEU A 206 -17.50 2.47 -4.81
N ALA A 207 -18.65 2.34 -4.15
CA ALA A 207 -19.17 3.38 -3.27
C ALA A 207 -18.44 3.38 -1.91
N SER A 208 -18.12 2.20 -1.39
CA SER A 208 -17.54 2.05 -0.06
C SER A 208 -16.02 2.07 -0.08
N GLN A 209 -15.42 2.84 0.83
CA GLN A 209 -13.97 2.78 1.08
C GLN A 209 -13.53 1.41 1.61
N ILE A 210 -14.44 0.65 2.23
CA ILE A 210 -14.16 -0.68 2.76
C ILE A 210 -14.03 -1.66 1.60
N GLU A 211 -14.96 -1.64 0.65
CA GLU A 211 -14.91 -2.48 -0.55
C GLU A 211 -13.66 -2.17 -1.39
N LYS A 212 -13.33 -0.88 -1.58
CA LYS A 212 -12.08 -0.47 -2.24
C LYS A 212 -10.86 -1.05 -1.55
N LYS A 213 -10.87 -1.04 -0.22
CA LYS A 213 -9.77 -1.55 0.59
C LYS A 213 -9.63 -3.04 0.47
N GLU A 214 -10.71 -3.78 0.62
CA GLU A 214 -10.73 -5.24 0.53
C GLU A 214 -10.25 -5.69 -0.85
N ARG A 215 -10.75 -5.05 -1.91
CA ARG A 215 -10.36 -5.33 -3.28
C ARG A 215 -8.87 -5.09 -3.53
N LEU A 216 -8.34 -3.96 -3.10
CA LEU A 216 -6.92 -3.65 -3.26
C LEU A 216 -6.02 -4.48 -2.32
N LEU A 217 -6.51 -4.85 -1.13
CA LEU A 217 -5.78 -5.68 -0.19
C LEU A 217 -5.63 -7.10 -0.70
N GLN A 218 -6.65 -7.68 -1.34
CA GLN A 218 -6.53 -8.97 -2.04
C GLN A 218 -5.39 -8.95 -3.06
N LYS A 219 -5.28 -7.87 -3.84
CA LYS A 219 -4.16 -7.69 -4.79
C LYS A 219 -2.83 -7.50 -4.08
N ALA A 220 -2.78 -6.75 -2.98
CA ALA A 220 -1.56 -6.51 -2.23
C ALA A 220 -1.04 -7.78 -1.52
N LEU A 221 -1.93 -8.64 -1.05
CA LEU A 221 -1.58 -9.88 -0.33
C LEU A 221 -1.00 -10.98 -1.22
N ARG A 222 -0.90 -10.76 -2.53
CA ARG A 222 -0.06 -11.62 -3.41
C ARG A 222 1.44 -11.48 -3.11
N PHE A 223 1.83 -10.42 -2.42
CA PHE A 223 3.23 -10.15 -2.09
C PHE A 223 3.62 -10.72 -0.73
N LYS A 224 4.73 -11.47 -0.69
CA LYS A 224 5.22 -12.13 0.52
C LYS A 224 5.45 -11.16 1.67
N LYS A 225 6.06 -9.99 1.41
CA LYS A 225 6.25 -8.98 2.47
C LYS A 225 4.94 -8.39 2.97
N MET A 226 3.94 -8.25 2.10
CA MET A 226 2.61 -7.82 2.54
C MET A 226 1.94 -8.87 3.43
N GLN A 227 2.08 -10.17 3.12
CA GLN A 227 1.58 -11.26 3.97
C GLN A 227 2.25 -11.25 5.35
N ILE A 228 3.59 -11.22 5.41
CA ILE A 228 4.35 -11.15 6.67
C ILE A 228 3.92 -9.95 7.51
N ALA A 229 3.75 -8.78 6.89
CA ALA A 229 3.30 -7.60 7.60
C ALA A 229 1.85 -7.72 8.09
N LYS A 230 0.96 -8.36 7.33
CA LYS A 230 -0.41 -8.64 7.76
C LYS A 230 -0.42 -9.55 8.99
N GLU A 231 0.28 -10.68 8.94
CA GLU A 231 0.40 -11.63 10.05
C GLU A 231 0.96 -10.95 11.31
N THR A 232 1.99 -10.11 11.13
CA THR A 232 2.59 -9.34 12.23
C THR A 232 1.61 -8.32 12.81
N VAL A 233 0.79 -7.66 11.99
CA VAL A 233 -0.22 -6.69 12.48
C VAL A 233 -1.41 -7.41 13.13
N ASP A 234 -1.82 -8.56 12.61
CA ASP A 234 -2.92 -9.35 13.16
C ASP A 234 -2.55 -9.96 14.52
N ALA A 235 -1.31 -10.44 14.67
CA ALA A 235 -0.82 -11.06 15.90
C ALA A 235 -0.66 -10.08 17.07
N TYR A 236 -0.60 -8.77 16.81
CA TYR A 236 -0.36 -7.76 17.84
C TYR A 236 -1.38 -6.62 17.73
N SER A 237 -2.23 -6.45 18.75
CA SER A 237 -3.18 -5.36 18.78
C SER A 237 -2.47 -4.00 18.85
N ALA A 238 -2.67 -3.16 17.83
CA ALA A 238 -2.30 -1.74 17.81
C ALA A 238 -0.79 -1.39 17.90
N LEU A 239 0.06 -2.08 17.14
CA LEU A 239 1.49 -1.73 17.02
C LEU A 239 1.72 -0.30 16.50
N SER A 240 2.60 0.48 17.13
CA SER A 240 3.18 1.70 16.54
C SER A 240 4.10 1.35 15.36
N ALA A 241 4.43 2.34 14.52
CA ALA A 241 5.36 2.12 13.40
C ALA A 241 6.74 1.64 13.86
N LYS A 242 7.23 2.16 15.00
CA LYS A 242 8.52 1.76 15.59
C LYS A 242 8.47 0.31 16.10
N GLU A 243 7.36 -0.10 16.70
CA GLU A 243 7.20 -1.47 17.19
C GLU A 243 7.03 -2.46 16.03
N LEU A 244 6.30 -2.09 14.98
CA LEU A 244 6.19 -2.89 13.77
C LEU A 244 7.56 -3.16 13.14
N ILE A 245 8.43 -2.15 13.05
CA ILE A 245 9.80 -2.34 12.56
C ILE A 245 10.59 -3.34 13.40
N LYS A 246 10.43 -3.32 14.73
CA LYS A 246 11.12 -4.25 15.64
C LYS A 246 10.61 -5.69 15.51
N LYS A 247 9.35 -5.88 15.13
CA LYS A 247 8.69 -7.19 15.02
C LYS A 247 8.87 -7.84 13.65
N LEU A 248 9.05 -7.04 12.60
CA LEU A 248 9.34 -7.55 11.26
C LEU A 248 10.78 -8.10 11.15
N PRO A 249 11.05 -9.00 10.18
CA PRO A 249 12.40 -9.48 9.90
C PRO A 249 13.40 -8.32 9.69
N LYS A 250 14.65 -8.49 10.15
CA LYS A 250 15.68 -7.42 10.10
C LYS A 250 15.90 -6.86 8.69
N ASP A 251 15.77 -7.71 7.68
CA ASP A 251 15.95 -7.41 6.26
C ASP A 251 14.67 -6.95 5.55
N TYR A 252 13.53 -6.87 6.27
CA TYR A 252 12.22 -6.54 5.67
C TYR A 252 12.27 -5.24 4.86
N PHE A 253 12.84 -4.18 5.45
CA PHE A 253 13.02 -2.89 4.79
C PHE A 253 14.36 -2.74 4.06
N GLY A 254 15.23 -3.75 4.08
CA GLY A 254 16.60 -3.67 3.56
C GLY A 254 17.46 -2.58 4.23
N ASN A 255 18.43 -2.05 3.50
CA ASN A 255 19.41 -1.05 3.98
C ASN A 255 18.87 0.39 4.13
N GLN A 256 17.57 0.54 4.36
CA GLN A 256 16.95 1.87 4.48
C GLN A 256 17.32 2.55 5.81
N LYS A 257 17.43 3.88 5.79
CA LYS A 257 17.58 4.68 7.01
C LYS A 257 16.35 4.51 7.92
N ASP A 258 16.53 4.62 9.23
CA ASP A 258 15.43 4.40 10.19
C ASP A 258 14.26 5.36 10.00
N SER A 259 14.52 6.62 9.62
CA SER A 259 13.47 7.56 9.24
C SER A 259 12.62 7.07 8.07
N SER A 260 13.24 6.43 7.07
CA SER A 260 12.53 5.83 5.93
C SER A 260 11.77 4.57 6.32
N LYS A 261 12.33 3.73 7.20
CA LYS A 261 11.63 2.57 7.77
C LYS A 261 10.36 3.00 8.49
N ILE A 262 10.41 4.07 9.30
CA ILE A 262 9.24 4.61 10.02
C ILE A 262 8.15 5.07 9.05
N ILE A 263 8.52 5.79 7.98
CA ILE A 263 7.57 6.23 6.95
C ILE A 263 6.92 5.01 6.29
N TYR A 264 7.69 4.01 5.89
CA TYR A 264 7.16 2.82 5.22
C TYR A 264 6.33 1.94 6.15
N ALA A 265 6.72 1.77 7.40
CA ALA A 265 5.93 1.07 8.41
C ALA A 265 4.60 1.79 8.68
N SER A 266 4.62 3.13 8.73
CA SER A 266 3.39 3.93 8.85
C SER A 266 2.46 3.74 7.64
N SER A 267 3.02 3.76 6.43
CA SER A 267 2.25 3.45 5.21
C SER A 267 1.66 2.04 5.25
N LEU A 268 2.45 1.01 5.57
CA LEU A 268 2.00 -0.38 5.65
C LEU A 268 0.86 -0.57 6.64
N LYS A 269 0.96 0.08 7.80
CA LYS A 269 -0.14 0.10 8.76
C LYS A 269 -1.42 0.63 8.14
N THR A 270 -1.42 1.61 7.25
CA THR A 270 -2.68 2.07 6.65
C THR A 270 -3.37 1.00 5.77
N TRP A 271 -2.62 0.01 5.28
CA TRP A 271 -3.18 -1.12 4.53
C TRP A 271 -3.82 -2.16 5.46
N PHE A 272 -3.16 -2.49 6.57
CA PHE A 272 -3.57 -3.57 7.49
C PHE A 272 -4.25 -3.12 8.77
N ASN A 273 -4.17 -1.83 9.09
CA ASN A 273 -5.22 -1.18 9.84
C ASN A 273 -6.43 -1.39 8.96
N THR A 274 -7.10 -2.53 9.13
CA THR A 274 -8.53 -2.62 8.98
C THR A 274 -9.06 -1.26 9.41
N MET A 275 -10.04 -0.79 8.70
CA MET A 275 -11.17 -0.19 9.37
C MET A 275 -11.54 -1.14 10.56
N ARG A 276 -10.74 -1.17 11.64
CA ARG A 276 -11.06 -1.65 12.99
C ARG A 276 -12.18 -0.77 13.56
N GLN A 277 -12.63 0.18 12.76
CA GLN A 277 -13.93 0.81 12.77
C GLN A 277 -14.60 0.46 11.42
N ARG A 278 -15.59 -0.44 11.40
CA ARG A 278 -16.74 -0.51 10.46
C ARG A 278 -16.92 -1.65 9.44
N ALA A 279 -16.25 -2.81 9.51
CA ALA A 279 -16.63 -3.92 8.60
C ALA A 279 -16.97 -5.26 9.26
N VAL A 280 -16.40 -5.56 10.44
CA VAL A 280 -16.67 -6.85 11.12
C VAL A 280 -16.96 -6.66 12.62
N SER A 281 -17.06 -5.42 13.10
CA SER A 281 -17.44 -5.09 14.49
C SER A 281 -18.75 -4.30 14.58
N ASP A 282 -19.53 -4.23 13.49
CA ASP A 282 -20.38 -3.06 13.18
C ASP A 282 -21.72 -2.98 13.93
N LYS A 283 -21.91 -3.79 14.97
CA LYS A 283 -22.85 -3.47 16.05
C LYS A 283 -22.17 -3.52 17.42
N ASN A 284 -21.24 -4.44 17.61
CA ASN A 284 -20.64 -4.72 18.91
C ASN A 284 -19.71 -3.62 19.46
N ASP A 285 -19.22 -2.69 18.64
CA ASP A 285 -18.23 -1.69 19.07
C ASP A 285 -18.75 -0.23 19.14
N ILE A 286 -20.04 -0.02 18.91
CA ILE A 286 -20.64 1.33 18.77
C ILE A 286 -20.74 2.05 20.11
N ILE A 287 -20.22 3.29 20.14
CA ILE A 287 -20.39 4.26 21.23
C ILE A 287 -20.98 5.53 20.61
N LEU A 288 -22.10 6.01 21.15
CA LEU A 288 -22.70 7.29 20.79
C LEU A 288 -21.95 8.42 21.51
N PHE A 289 -21.66 9.50 20.79
CA PHE A 289 -20.88 10.64 21.29
C PHE A 289 -21.74 11.76 21.85
N SER A 290 -23.05 11.67 21.66
CA SER A 290 -24.06 12.58 22.16
C SER A 290 -24.76 11.95 23.37
N SER A 291 -25.09 12.78 24.37
CA SER A 291 -26.08 12.37 25.38
C SER A 291 -27.47 12.27 24.75
N LEU A 292 -28.39 11.50 25.33
CA LEU A 292 -29.77 11.42 24.84
C LEU A 292 -30.41 12.83 24.69
N PRO A 293 -30.38 13.73 25.70
CA PRO A 293 -30.89 15.09 25.54
C PRO A 293 -30.24 15.88 24.40
N SER A 294 -28.92 15.75 24.23
CA SER A 294 -28.19 16.43 23.16
C SER A 294 -28.60 15.91 21.78
N LEU A 295 -28.82 14.61 21.62
CA LEU A 295 -29.25 14.02 20.35
C LEU A 295 -30.68 14.46 20.00
N ILE A 296 -31.60 14.44 20.97
CA ILE A 296 -32.97 14.91 20.76
C ILE A 296 -33.00 16.39 20.36
N SER A 297 -32.25 17.25 21.06
CA SER A 297 -32.12 18.66 20.69
C SER A 297 -31.57 18.82 19.27
N ALA A 298 -30.54 18.04 18.89
CA ALA A 298 -30.00 18.07 17.55
C ALA A 298 -30.99 17.59 16.47
N MET A 299 -31.82 16.58 16.75
CA MET A 299 -32.88 16.16 15.83
C MET A 299 -33.89 17.28 15.58
N LEU A 300 -34.32 17.97 16.64
CA LEU A 300 -35.26 19.10 16.54
C LEU A 300 -34.66 20.30 15.80
N GLU A 301 -33.39 20.62 16.05
CA GLU A 301 -32.70 21.71 15.35
C GLU A 301 -32.48 21.38 13.86
N LEU A 302 -32.08 20.15 13.55
CA LEU A 302 -31.90 19.72 12.17
C LEU A 302 -33.23 19.74 11.39
N ARG A 303 -34.35 19.40 12.04
CA ARG A 303 -35.71 19.52 11.46
C ARG A 303 -36.08 20.96 11.09
N LYS A 304 -35.59 21.95 11.84
CA LYS A 304 -35.77 23.38 11.53
C LYS A 304 -34.83 23.90 10.43
N GLY A 305 -33.95 23.04 9.88
CA GLY A 305 -32.93 23.41 8.91
C GLY A 305 -31.65 23.98 9.54
N ASN A 306 -31.51 23.91 10.86
CA ASN A 306 -30.32 24.41 11.55
C ASN A 306 -29.17 23.39 11.47
N LYS A 307 -27.94 23.92 11.47
CA LYS A 307 -26.73 23.07 11.51
C LYS A 307 -26.56 22.47 12.91
N VAL A 308 -26.14 21.21 12.95
CA VAL A 308 -25.86 20.48 14.20
C VAL A 308 -24.44 19.90 14.20
N SER A 309 -23.98 19.46 15.37
CA SER A 309 -22.61 18.93 15.51
C SER A 309 -22.39 17.68 14.67
N LYS A 310 -21.16 17.48 14.19
CA LYS A 310 -20.77 16.27 13.43
C LYS A 310 -20.98 14.98 14.23
N HIS A 311 -20.85 15.06 15.56
CA HIS A 311 -21.11 13.93 16.45
C HIS A 311 -22.59 13.55 16.45
N ALA A 312 -23.49 14.53 16.55
CA ALA A 312 -24.92 14.28 16.50
C ALA A 312 -25.35 13.68 15.15
N VAL A 313 -24.83 14.20 14.02
CA VAL A 313 -25.12 13.63 12.68
C VAL A 313 -24.67 12.17 12.61
N ARG A 314 -23.46 11.86 13.09
CA ARG A 314 -22.95 10.49 13.12
C ARG A 314 -23.83 9.57 13.97
N ASP A 315 -24.20 10.01 15.17
CA ASP A 315 -25.00 9.21 16.09
C ASP A 315 -26.42 8.97 15.53
N MET A 316 -27.01 9.97 14.87
CA MET A 316 -28.28 9.81 14.17
C MET A 316 -28.18 8.78 13.03
N LYS A 317 -27.11 8.78 12.22
CA LYS A 317 -26.88 7.75 11.20
C LYS A 317 -26.74 6.35 11.81
N ILE A 318 -26.01 6.23 12.92
CA ILE A 318 -25.84 4.96 13.65
C ILE A 318 -27.19 4.40 14.11
N LEU A 319 -28.10 5.26 14.55
CA LEU A 319 -29.45 4.89 14.98
C LEU A 319 -30.46 4.80 13.82
N ASN A 320 -30.00 4.87 12.56
CA ASN A 320 -30.83 4.86 11.36
C ASN A 320 -31.88 5.99 11.33
N LEU A 321 -31.57 7.14 11.92
CA LEU A 321 -32.39 8.35 11.91
C LEU A 321 -32.04 9.27 10.74
N LEU A 322 -30.83 9.16 10.21
CA LEU A 322 -30.39 9.85 8.99
C LEU A 322 -29.89 8.86 7.96
N ASP A 323 -30.18 9.13 6.68
CA ASP A 323 -29.61 8.42 5.54
C ASP A 323 -28.17 8.87 5.25
N GLU A 324 -27.54 8.29 4.23
CA GLU A 324 -26.16 8.67 3.88
C GLU A 324 -26.00 10.11 3.38
N LYS A 325 -27.08 10.69 2.85
CA LYS A 325 -27.15 12.08 2.37
C LYS A 325 -27.53 13.07 3.48
N ASN A 326 -27.65 12.61 4.73
CA ASN A 326 -28.09 13.39 5.90
C ASN A 326 -29.56 13.85 5.85
N ASN A 327 -30.42 13.13 5.12
CA ASN A 327 -31.87 13.33 5.20
C ASN A 327 -32.45 12.45 6.30
N PHE A 328 -33.55 12.88 6.91
CA PHE A 328 -34.31 12.05 7.84
C PHE A 328 -34.86 10.80 7.15
N THR A 329 -34.74 9.65 7.81
CA THR A 329 -35.36 8.40 7.37
C THR A 329 -36.86 8.39 7.71
N SER A 330 -37.63 7.43 7.17
CA SER A 330 -39.04 7.26 7.55
C SER A 330 -39.21 7.09 9.06
N LEU A 331 -38.38 6.25 9.69
CA LEU A 331 -38.34 6.06 11.14
C LEU A 331 -38.16 7.39 11.89
N ALA A 332 -37.28 8.27 11.41
CA ALA A 332 -37.05 9.55 12.07
C ALA A 332 -38.24 10.50 11.95
N TYR A 333 -38.94 10.51 10.81
CA TYR A 333 -40.17 11.28 10.64
C TYR A 333 -41.29 10.78 11.57
N ASP A 334 -41.46 9.46 11.69
CA ASP A 334 -42.43 8.85 12.59
C ASP A 334 -42.15 9.25 14.05
N LEU A 335 -40.88 9.19 14.47
CA LEU A 335 -40.45 9.58 15.81
C LEU A 335 -40.63 11.07 16.07
N LEU A 336 -40.31 11.93 15.10
CA LEU A 336 -40.47 13.39 15.22
C LEU A 336 -41.93 13.85 15.25
N GLY A 337 -42.89 12.96 14.94
CA GLY A 337 -44.33 13.19 15.10
C GLY A 337 -44.86 12.95 16.51
N LYS A 338 -44.06 12.32 17.38
CA LYS A 338 -44.45 11.96 18.76
C LYS A 338 -44.21 13.11 19.73
N ASP A 339 -44.84 13.05 20.91
CA ASP A 339 -44.50 13.98 21.98
C ASP A 339 -43.07 13.75 22.47
N ILE A 340 -42.54 14.73 23.21
CA ILE A 340 -41.13 14.76 23.59
C ILE A 340 -40.72 13.59 24.51
N ASN A 341 -41.64 13.04 25.31
CA ASN A 341 -41.35 11.93 26.20
C ASN A 341 -41.30 10.62 25.41
N ASP A 342 -42.28 10.39 24.53
CA ASP A 342 -42.31 9.23 23.65
C ASP A 342 -41.12 9.20 22.70
N LEU A 343 -40.77 10.35 22.10
CA LEU A 343 -39.56 10.50 21.29
C LEU A 343 -38.29 10.13 22.07
N LYS A 344 -38.15 10.60 23.32
CA LYS A 344 -37.00 10.27 24.18
C LYS A 344 -36.95 8.78 24.49
N MET A 345 -38.09 8.16 24.80
CA MET A 345 -38.15 6.74 25.12
C MET A 345 -37.77 5.89 23.92
N GLU A 346 -38.33 6.14 22.75
CA GLU A 346 -38.06 5.31 21.57
C GLU A 346 -36.64 5.49 21.02
N VAL A 347 -36.11 6.71 21.01
CA VAL A 347 -34.71 6.93 20.63
C VAL A 347 -33.76 6.27 21.64
N LYS A 348 -34.12 6.23 22.92
CA LYS A 348 -33.39 5.47 23.93
C LYS A 348 -33.43 3.96 23.63
N GLU A 349 -34.58 3.40 23.30
CA GLU A 349 -34.72 1.98 22.93
C GLU A 349 -33.87 1.62 21.69
N LEU A 350 -33.83 2.49 20.69
CA LEU A 350 -32.93 2.30 19.53
C LEU A 350 -31.47 2.20 19.96
N ALA A 351 -31.02 3.04 20.90
CA ALA A 351 -29.67 2.97 21.45
C ALA A 351 -29.44 1.71 22.29
N LEU A 352 -30.41 1.28 23.09
CA LEU A 352 -30.33 0.06 23.91
C LEU A 352 -30.23 -1.22 23.08
N ASN A 353 -30.71 -1.20 21.83
CA ASN A 353 -30.50 -2.30 20.88
C ASN A 353 -29.07 -2.42 20.36
N LEU A 354 -28.19 -1.44 20.66
CA LEU A 354 -26.76 -1.54 20.37
C LEU A 354 -26.09 -2.45 21.42
N PRO A 355 -25.31 -3.46 21.03
CA PRO A 355 -24.74 -4.47 21.92
C PRO A 355 -24.04 -3.96 23.18
N LYS A 356 -23.25 -2.87 23.09
CA LYS A 356 -22.59 -2.28 24.27
C LYS A 356 -23.56 -1.62 25.24
N TYR A 357 -24.60 -0.98 24.71
CA TYR A 357 -25.64 -0.36 25.50
C TYR A 357 -26.53 -1.41 26.14
N LYS A 358 -26.85 -2.50 25.42
CA LYS A 358 -27.51 -3.68 25.96
C LYS A 358 -26.72 -4.28 27.13
N LEU A 359 -25.44 -4.59 26.91
CA LEU A 359 -24.57 -5.14 27.95
C LEU A 359 -24.47 -4.23 29.17
N LEU A 360 -24.31 -2.92 28.95
CA LEU A 360 -24.27 -1.94 30.05
C LEU A 360 -25.63 -1.87 30.78
N ASN A 361 -26.74 -1.92 30.04
CA ASN A 361 -28.09 -1.91 30.60
C ASN A 361 -28.37 -3.16 31.45
N ASP A 362 -27.98 -4.34 30.97
CA ASP A 362 -28.12 -5.60 31.70
C ASP A 362 -27.28 -5.56 32.99
N LEU A 363 -26.07 -5.00 32.93
CA LEU A 363 -25.18 -4.84 34.09
C LEU A 363 -25.75 -3.85 35.13
N VAL A 364 -26.26 -2.70 34.68
CA VAL A 364 -26.87 -1.70 35.56
C VAL A 364 -28.17 -2.25 36.19
N SER A 365 -28.98 -2.95 35.41
CA SER A 365 -30.25 -3.52 35.86
C SER A 365 -30.06 -4.64 36.87
N SER A 366 -29.05 -5.49 36.67
CA SER A 366 -28.70 -6.56 37.63
C SER A 366 -28.03 -6.04 38.91
N ARG A 367 -27.51 -4.81 38.91
CA ARG A 367 -26.76 -4.23 40.04
C ARG A 367 -27.03 -2.73 40.24
N PRO A 368 -28.25 -2.35 40.66
CA PRO A 368 -28.71 -0.94 40.69
C PRO A 368 -27.96 -0.04 41.69
N LYS A 369 -27.23 -0.62 42.66
CA LYS A 369 -26.46 0.13 43.67
C LYS A 369 -25.03 0.51 43.21
N LEU A 370 -24.59 0.06 42.04
CA LEU A 370 -23.23 0.32 41.57
C LEU A 370 -23.03 1.78 41.14
N LYS A 371 -21.95 2.39 41.63
CA LYS A 371 -21.45 3.68 41.14
C LYS A 371 -20.76 3.49 39.79
N LEU A 372 -20.76 4.55 38.97
CA LEU A 372 -20.11 4.57 37.64
C LEU A 372 -18.65 4.05 37.66
N LYS A 373 -17.88 4.42 38.70
CA LYS A 373 -16.49 3.97 38.88
C LYS A 373 -16.37 2.45 39.06
N GLN A 374 -17.38 1.82 39.65
CA GLN A 374 -17.41 0.37 39.88
C GLN A 374 -17.85 -0.39 38.62
N LEU A 375 -18.71 0.20 37.79
CA LEU A 375 -19.11 -0.38 36.50
C LEU A 375 -17.90 -0.57 35.58
N HIS A 376 -16.97 0.39 35.56
CA HIS A 376 -15.76 0.32 34.74
C HIS A 376 -14.93 -0.95 34.97
N GLY A 377 -14.79 -1.38 36.23
CA GLY A 377 -14.04 -2.59 36.58
C GLY A 377 -14.76 -3.91 36.30
N LEU A 378 -16.05 -3.87 35.95
CA LEU A 378 -16.87 -5.05 35.66
C LEU A 378 -17.08 -5.28 34.16
N LEU A 379 -16.73 -4.30 33.33
CA LEU A 379 -16.81 -4.42 31.89
C LEU A 379 -15.60 -5.21 31.37
N PRO A 380 -15.75 -6.02 30.31
CA PRO A 380 -14.62 -6.69 29.67
C PRO A 380 -13.52 -5.69 29.29
N THR A 381 -12.25 -6.09 29.36
CA THR A 381 -11.10 -5.22 29.01
C THR A 381 -11.15 -4.72 27.56
N THR A 382 -11.85 -5.45 26.69
CA THR A 382 -12.11 -5.11 25.28
C THR A 382 -13.33 -4.20 25.09
N PHE A 383 -14.08 -3.85 26.14
CA PHE A 383 -15.34 -3.11 26.01
C PHE A 383 -15.15 -1.72 25.39
N PHE A 384 -14.05 -1.02 25.64
CA PHE A 384 -13.80 0.31 25.04
C PHE A 384 -12.81 0.31 23.88
N ASN A 385 -12.04 -0.78 23.69
CA ASN A 385 -10.96 -0.87 22.70
C ASN A 385 -10.04 0.36 22.65
N ASN A 386 -9.84 1.04 23.79
CA ASN A 386 -9.06 2.26 23.92
C ASN A 386 -8.12 2.12 25.13
N PRO A 387 -6.80 2.25 25.02
CA PRO A 387 -5.90 2.07 26.15
C PRO A 387 -5.96 3.20 27.20
N ASN A 388 -6.56 4.35 26.88
CA ASN A 388 -6.62 5.50 27.78
C ASN A 388 -7.80 5.41 28.75
N ILE A 389 -7.52 5.18 30.03
CA ILE A 389 -8.52 5.04 31.11
C ILE A 389 -9.43 6.27 31.23
N GLN A 390 -8.90 7.48 31.04
CA GLN A 390 -9.70 8.70 31.12
C GLN A 390 -10.71 8.77 29.98
N THR A 391 -10.31 8.39 28.77
CA THR A 391 -11.22 8.29 27.63
C THR A 391 -12.30 7.22 27.85
N GLN A 392 -11.94 6.06 28.42
CA GLN A 392 -12.90 5.01 28.79
C GLN A 392 -13.94 5.52 29.81
N ARG A 393 -13.51 6.28 30.83
CA ARG A 393 -14.41 6.89 31.82
C ARG A 393 -15.36 7.90 31.18
N ASN A 394 -14.88 8.72 30.25
CA ASN A 394 -15.70 9.67 29.51
C ASN A 394 -16.77 8.95 28.67
N TYR A 395 -16.38 7.86 27.98
CA TYR A 395 -17.32 7.03 27.23
C TYR A 395 -18.36 6.37 28.14
N LEU A 396 -17.94 5.80 29.27
CA LEU A 396 -18.86 5.19 30.23
C LEU A 396 -19.87 6.20 30.78
N SER A 397 -19.41 7.43 31.06
CA SER A 397 -20.28 8.53 31.51
C SER A 397 -21.32 8.90 30.45
N LEU A 398 -20.91 9.02 29.19
CA LEU A 398 -21.81 9.28 28.06
C LEU A 398 -22.82 8.16 27.90
N MET A 399 -22.37 6.90 27.84
CA MET A 399 -23.22 5.72 27.70
C MET A 399 -24.22 5.59 28.86
N SER A 400 -23.80 5.92 30.07
CA SER A 400 -24.68 5.83 31.25
C SER A 400 -25.83 6.83 31.19
N SER A 401 -25.71 7.95 30.46
CA SER A 401 -26.82 8.86 30.22
C SER A 401 -27.96 8.25 29.39
N TRP A 402 -27.66 7.18 28.64
CA TRP A 402 -28.63 6.42 27.84
C TRP A 402 -29.25 5.27 28.62
N VAL A 403 -28.59 4.79 29.68
CA VAL A 403 -29.00 3.59 30.42
C VAL A 403 -29.71 3.95 31.73
N ILE A 404 -29.12 4.86 32.50
CA ILE A 404 -29.59 5.21 33.84
C ILE A 404 -30.77 6.17 33.74
N THR A 405 -31.98 5.69 34.02
CA THR A 405 -33.15 6.56 34.22
C THR A 405 -33.00 7.32 35.55
N SER A 406 -33.60 8.51 35.61
CA SER A 406 -33.52 9.43 36.75
C SER A 406 -33.90 8.83 38.11
N LYS A 407 -34.59 7.68 38.16
CA LYS A 407 -34.90 6.93 39.39
C LYS A 407 -33.67 6.32 40.08
N HIS A 408 -32.53 6.20 39.39
CA HIS A 408 -31.33 5.54 39.91
C HIS A 408 -30.04 6.37 39.76
N ARG A 409 -30.11 7.71 39.73
CA ARG A 409 -28.88 8.52 39.76
C ARG A 409 -28.08 8.20 41.03
N PRO A 410 -26.87 7.61 40.92
CA PRO A 410 -25.94 7.65 42.04
C PRO A 410 -25.57 9.12 42.25
N GLN A 411 -25.59 9.60 43.49
CA GLN A 411 -25.23 10.97 43.82
C GLN A 411 -23.91 11.35 43.13
N ALA A 412 -24.00 12.29 42.17
CA ALA A 412 -22.83 12.84 41.52
C ALA A 412 -22.17 13.79 42.50
N THR A 413 -20.93 13.48 42.92
CA THR A 413 -20.01 14.51 43.40
C THR A 413 -19.77 15.47 42.24
N THR A 414 -20.45 16.62 42.31
CA THR A 414 -20.15 17.84 41.57
C THR A 414 -18.72 18.26 41.86
N GLY A 415 -17.93 18.45 40.81
CA GLY A 415 -16.56 18.94 40.93
C GLY A 415 -15.70 18.49 39.78
N LEU A 416 -15.81 19.19 38.65
CA LEU A 416 -14.71 19.63 37.78
C LEU A 416 -15.33 20.26 36.54
N LEU A 417 -15.57 21.56 36.67
CA LEU A 417 -15.85 22.47 35.56
C LEU A 417 -14.64 22.47 34.62
N PHE A 418 -14.95 22.43 33.32
CA PHE A 418 -14.06 22.84 32.26
C PHE A 418 -13.60 24.29 32.50
N ASN A 419 -12.30 24.53 32.36
CA ASN A 419 -11.77 25.84 32.00
C ASN A 419 -10.62 25.64 31.01
N SER A 420 -10.77 26.28 29.85
CA SER A 420 -9.83 26.53 28.73
C SER A 420 -9.44 25.34 27.85
#